data_AF-A0A956E9I2-F1
#
_entry.id   AF-A0A956E9I2-F1
#
_cell.length_a   1.000
_cell.length_b   1.000
_cell.length_c   1.000
_cell.angle_alpha   90.00
_cell.angle_beta   90.00
_cell.angle_gamma   90.00
#
_symmetry.space_group_name_H-M   'P 1'
#
loop_
_entity.id
_entity.type
_entity.pdbx_description
1 polymer ?
#
loop_
_entity_poly.entity_id
_entity_poly.type
_entity_poly.pdbx_seq_one_letter_code
_entity_poly.pdbx_strand_id
1 'polypeptide(L)'
;MLDWLMSLFGGGNKFGNIDPDDYETFWKANHEIDQAERQSPEAHRAALNKYGVKSQAQWDDVLGAFTQRHQANPDFAMAASRVMSQLQMSAMPAQYQVSPADNAPVEGVDLNRLALIEATVDYAQAKGPQAVAQALQGFGLDQAAYERIRAGWHARMSGSANAITAATLSSQYQAFLAQARVSAAR
;
A
#
# COMPACT_ATOMS: atom_id res chain seq x y z
N MET A 1 18.82 -13.34 31.49
CA MET A 1 20.27 -13.70 31.44
C MET A 1 20.65 -14.49 30.19
N LEU A 2 19.69 -15.04 29.43
CA LEU A 2 19.93 -15.73 28.14
C LEU A 2 19.94 -14.77 26.92
N ASP A 3 19.42 -13.55 27.05
CA ASP A 3 19.37 -12.57 25.93
C ASP A 3 20.75 -12.01 25.53
N TRP A 4 21.73 -12.06 26.41
CA TRP A 4 23.08 -11.54 26.14
C TRP A 4 23.90 -12.48 25.24
N LEU A 5 23.65 -13.80 25.29
CA LEU A 5 24.36 -14.79 24.46
C LEU A 5 23.85 -14.83 23.01
N MET A 6 22.58 -14.48 22.76
CA MET A 6 22.03 -14.36 21.41
C MET A 6 22.52 -13.10 20.67
N SER A 7 23.07 -12.12 21.39
CA SER A 7 23.67 -10.91 20.80
C SER A 7 25.09 -11.16 20.26
N LEU A 8 25.77 -12.23 20.69
CA LEU A 8 27.18 -12.49 20.36
C LEU A 8 27.40 -13.20 19.01
N PHE A 9 26.36 -13.81 18.41
CA PHE A 9 26.46 -14.61 17.18
C PHE A 9 25.67 -14.05 15.98
N GLY A 10 25.46 -12.73 15.90
CA GLY A 10 24.85 -12.09 14.72
C GLY A 10 23.40 -11.63 14.91
N GLY A 11 22.98 -11.32 16.13
CA GLY A 11 21.69 -10.72 16.46
C GLY A 11 21.58 -9.24 16.09
N GLY A 12 21.83 -8.89 14.83
CA GLY A 12 21.36 -7.61 14.29
C GLY A 12 19.83 -7.63 14.19
N ASN A 13 19.17 -6.47 14.32
CA ASN A 13 17.74 -6.41 14.04
C ASN A 13 17.50 -6.91 12.60
N LYS A 14 16.83 -8.06 12.47
CA LYS A 14 16.51 -8.71 11.18
C LYS A 14 15.58 -7.87 10.29
N PHE A 15 15.10 -6.74 10.79
CA PHE A 15 14.26 -5.78 10.09
C PHE A 15 14.98 -4.44 9.81
N GLY A 16 16.28 -4.33 10.11
CA GLY A 16 17.01 -3.05 10.03
C GLY A 16 16.55 -2.05 11.09
N ASN A 17 16.50 -0.76 10.79
CA ASN A 17 15.89 0.26 11.67
C ASN A 17 14.39 0.49 11.37
N ILE A 18 13.71 -0.49 10.76
CA ILE A 18 12.31 -0.40 10.37
C ILE A 18 11.47 -1.20 11.36
N ASP A 19 10.36 -0.61 11.82
CA ASP A 19 9.36 -1.32 12.62
C ASP A 19 8.74 -2.46 11.79
N PRO A 20 8.78 -3.73 12.24
CA PRO A 20 8.22 -4.85 11.49
C PRO A 20 6.73 -4.73 11.20
N ASP A 21 5.98 -3.91 11.92
CA ASP A 21 4.54 -3.73 11.71
C ASP A 21 4.20 -2.42 10.97
N ASP A 22 5.19 -1.59 10.62
CA ASP A 22 5.04 -0.41 9.75
C ASP A 22 5.32 -0.75 8.28
N TYR A 23 4.28 -1.24 7.60
CA TYR A 23 4.36 -1.68 6.21
C TYR A 23 4.70 -0.52 5.26
N GLU A 24 4.21 0.70 5.53
CA GLU A 24 4.47 1.83 4.65
C GLU A 24 5.93 2.26 4.70
N THR A 25 6.52 2.30 5.90
CA THR A 25 7.94 2.61 6.04
C THR A 25 8.82 1.55 5.36
N PHE A 26 8.47 0.27 5.48
CA PHE A 26 9.15 -0.80 4.74
C PHE A 26 9.09 -0.59 3.22
N TRP A 27 7.91 -0.37 2.65
CA TRP A 27 7.77 -0.22 1.20
C TRP A 27 8.40 1.08 0.68
N LYS A 28 8.40 2.17 1.48
CA LYS A 28 9.12 3.41 1.17
C LYS A 28 10.63 3.17 1.13
N ALA A 29 11.17 2.46 2.12
CA ALA A 29 12.58 2.08 2.16
C ALA A 29 12.98 1.23 0.95
N ASN A 30 12.17 0.21 0.62
CA ASN A 30 12.41 -0.65 -0.53
C ASN A 30 12.47 0.13 -1.84
N HIS A 31 11.55 1.08 -2.05
CA HIS A 31 11.56 1.92 -3.24
C HIS A 31 12.78 2.86 -3.28
N GLU A 32 13.12 3.50 -2.15
CA GLU A 32 14.24 4.44 -2.10
C GLU A 32 15.58 3.75 -2.36
N ILE A 33 15.78 2.54 -1.83
CA ILE A 33 17.00 1.75 -2.04
C ILE A 33 17.10 1.32 -3.52
N ASP A 34 16.03 0.80 -4.12
CA ASP A 34 16.00 0.42 -5.56
C ASP A 34 16.24 1.63 -6.49
N GLN A 35 15.69 2.80 -6.17
CA GLN A 35 15.96 4.02 -6.92
C GLN A 35 17.42 4.47 -6.78
N ALA A 36 17.95 4.44 -5.56
CA ALA A 36 19.31 4.87 -5.27
C ALA A 36 20.35 3.96 -5.93
N GLU A 37 20.07 2.65 -6.02
CA GLU A 37 20.88 1.67 -6.75
C GLU A 37 21.04 2.05 -8.23
N ARG A 38 19.98 2.55 -8.87
CA ARG A 38 20.00 2.97 -10.28
C ARG A 38 20.68 4.33 -10.51
N GLN A 39 20.83 5.14 -9.46
CA GLN A 39 21.43 6.47 -9.56
C GLN A 39 22.95 6.42 -9.48
N SER A 40 23.50 5.91 -8.38
CA SER A 40 24.95 5.70 -8.23
C SER A 40 25.27 4.79 -7.03
N PRO A 41 26.47 4.18 -6.99
CA PRO A 41 26.92 3.42 -5.83
C PRO A 41 26.92 4.22 -4.51
N GLU A 42 27.23 5.52 -4.57
CA GLU A 42 27.22 6.40 -3.40
C GLU A 42 25.80 6.66 -2.89
N ALA A 43 24.86 6.92 -3.80
CA ALA A 43 23.45 7.10 -3.48
C ALA A 43 22.90 5.82 -2.84
N HIS A 44 23.20 4.66 -3.43
CA HIS A 44 22.77 3.37 -2.90
C HIS A 44 23.29 3.13 -1.48
N ARG A 45 24.58 3.36 -1.24
CA ARG A 45 25.17 3.23 0.10
C ARG A 45 24.54 4.21 1.10
N ALA A 46 24.22 5.43 0.68
CA ALA A 46 23.56 6.41 1.54
C ALA A 46 22.14 5.96 1.92
N ALA A 47 21.37 5.43 0.96
CA ALA A 47 20.03 4.91 1.19
C ALA A 47 20.04 3.70 2.15
N LEU A 48 20.95 2.74 1.96
CA LEU A 48 21.11 1.60 2.88
C LEU A 48 21.42 2.07 4.31
N ASN A 49 22.38 2.99 4.47
CA ASN A 49 22.77 3.53 5.77
C ASN A 49 21.62 4.27 6.46
N LYS A 50 20.77 4.99 5.70
CA LYS A 50 19.57 5.68 6.22
C LYS A 50 18.64 4.73 6.97
N TYR A 51 18.51 3.49 6.49
CA TYR A 51 17.64 2.46 7.08
C TYR A 51 18.39 1.51 8.03
N GLY A 52 19.63 1.86 8.41
CA GLY A 52 20.42 1.06 9.35
C GLY A 52 21.02 -0.21 8.74
N VAL A 53 21.11 -0.27 7.41
CA VAL A 53 21.58 -1.44 6.67
C VAL A 53 22.96 -1.14 6.05
N LYS A 54 23.89 -2.09 6.17
CA LYS A 54 25.31 -1.87 5.80
C LYS A 54 25.63 -2.33 4.37
N SER A 55 24.81 -3.19 3.79
CA SER A 55 25.04 -3.81 2.48
C SER A 55 23.73 -4.26 1.83
N GLN A 56 23.77 -4.45 0.52
CA GLN A 56 22.64 -5.04 -0.22
C GLN A 56 22.27 -6.43 0.32
N ALA A 57 23.26 -7.28 0.62
CA ALA A 57 22.99 -8.60 1.18
C ALA A 57 22.20 -8.54 2.50
N GLN A 58 22.51 -7.56 3.36
CA GLN A 58 21.74 -7.35 4.59
C GLN A 58 20.33 -6.80 4.28
N TRP A 59 20.16 -6.00 3.22
CA TRP A 59 18.84 -5.57 2.77
C TRP A 59 17.99 -6.73 2.25
N ASP A 60 18.60 -7.65 1.49
CA ASP A 60 17.92 -8.84 0.98
C ASP A 60 17.43 -9.74 2.13
N ASP A 61 18.21 -9.86 3.21
CA ASP A 61 17.80 -10.57 4.43
C ASP A 61 16.60 -9.88 5.11
N VAL A 62 16.59 -8.54 5.18
CA VAL A 62 15.46 -7.76 5.71
C VAL A 62 14.21 -7.97 4.86
N LEU A 63 14.34 -7.93 3.54
CA LEU A 63 13.24 -8.15 2.60
C LEU A 63 12.67 -9.57 2.75
N GLY A 64 13.54 -10.58 2.89
CA GLY A 64 13.14 -11.95 3.18
C GLY A 64 12.37 -12.06 4.50
N ALA A 65 12.84 -11.42 5.56
CA ALA A 65 12.19 -11.45 6.87
C ALA A 65 10.82 -10.76 6.88
N PHE A 66 10.66 -9.61 6.22
CA PHE A 66 9.36 -8.94 6.07
C PHE A 66 8.39 -9.78 5.25
N THR A 67 8.85 -10.31 4.11
CA THR A 67 8.01 -11.14 3.22
C THR A 67 7.54 -12.40 3.95
N GLN A 68 8.45 -13.11 4.63
CA GLN A 68 8.09 -14.33 5.37
C GLN A 68 7.09 -14.05 6.49
N ARG A 69 7.24 -12.94 7.22
CA ARG A 69 6.35 -12.56 8.32
C ARG A 69 4.93 -12.22 7.83
N HIS A 70 4.83 -11.51 6.70
CA HIS A 70 3.58 -10.87 6.27
C HIS A 70 2.99 -11.44 4.98
N GLN A 71 3.54 -12.53 4.42
CA GLN A 71 3.08 -13.12 3.15
C GLN A 71 1.56 -13.44 3.11
N ALA A 72 0.96 -13.74 4.25
CA ALA A 72 -0.47 -14.05 4.36
C ALA A 72 -1.32 -12.83 4.71
N ASN A 73 -0.71 -11.65 4.92
CA ASN A 73 -1.41 -10.44 5.29
C ASN A 73 -1.75 -9.59 4.04
N PRO A 74 -3.03 -9.45 3.67
CA PRO A 74 -3.42 -8.63 2.53
C PRO A 74 -3.06 -7.14 2.71
N ASP A 75 -3.01 -6.63 3.95
CA ASP A 75 -2.63 -5.24 4.22
C ASP A 75 -1.16 -4.94 3.87
N PHE A 76 -0.28 -5.96 3.94
CA PHE A 76 1.13 -5.82 3.56
C PHE A 76 1.30 -5.63 2.05
N ALA A 77 0.59 -6.43 1.23
CA ALA A 77 0.59 -6.26 -0.22
C ALA A 77 -0.06 -4.92 -0.63
N MET A 78 -1.13 -4.51 0.04
CA MET A 78 -1.78 -3.22 -0.22
C MET A 78 -0.90 -2.02 0.13
N ALA A 79 -0.09 -2.12 1.19
CA ALA A 79 0.83 -1.05 1.56
C ALA A 79 1.83 -0.75 0.43
N ALA A 80 2.27 -1.76 -0.33
CA ALA A 80 3.11 -1.55 -1.52
C ALA A 80 2.43 -0.64 -2.54
N SER A 81 1.19 -0.95 -2.90
CA SER A 81 0.39 -0.15 -3.84
C SER A 81 0.13 1.26 -3.34
N ARG A 82 -0.14 1.43 -2.02
CA ARG A 82 -0.33 2.76 -1.42
C ARG A 82 0.93 3.60 -1.54
N VAL A 83 2.08 3.05 -1.17
CA VAL A 83 3.37 3.77 -1.26
C VAL A 83 3.69 4.13 -2.70
N MET A 84 3.54 3.21 -3.64
CA MET A 84 3.81 3.49 -5.06
C MET A 84 2.90 4.60 -5.61
N SER A 85 1.63 4.62 -5.22
CA SER A 85 0.73 5.70 -5.62
C SER A 85 1.07 7.03 -4.97
N GLN A 86 1.38 7.05 -3.67
CA GLN A 86 1.84 8.27 -2.98
C GLN A 86 3.08 8.86 -3.68
N LEU A 87 4.04 8.01 -4.04
CA LEU A 87 5.24 8.43 -4.75
C LEU A 87 4.91 8.97 -6.15
N GLN A 88 4.05 8.30 -6.91
CA GLN A 88 3.59 8.80 -8.20
C GLN A 88 2.89 10.15 -8.08
N MET A 89 2.02 10.34 -7.09
CA MET A 89 1.34 11.61 -6.82
C MET A 89 2.34 12.72 -6.45
N SER A 90 3.33 12.40 -5.63
CA SER A 90 4.36 13.38 -5.23
C SER A 90 5.21 13.86 -6.42
N ALA A 91 5.36 13.02 -7.45
CA ALA A 91 6.04 13.37 -8.69
C ALA A 91 5.15 14.14 -9.68
N MET A 92 3.84 14.24 -9.44
CA MET A 92 2.95 15.02 -10.30
C MET A 92 3.13 16.52 -10.05
N PRO A 93 3.02 17.38 -11.09
CA PRO A 93 2.99 18.82 -10.91
C PRO A 93 1.89 19.23 -9.92
N ALA A 94 2.15 20.24 -9.09
CA ALA A 94 1.26 20.66 -8.00
C ALA A 94 -0.20 20.89 -8.43
N GLN A 95 -0.41 21.37 -9.66
CA GLN A 95 -1.74 21.56 -10.26
C GLN A 95 -2.57 20.28 -10.45
N TYR A 96 -1.95 19.11 -10.39
CA TYR A 96 -2.59 17.80 -10.48
C TYR A 96 -2.61 17.06 -9.13
N GLN A 97 -2.04 17.64 -8.08
CA GLN A 97 -2.08 17.06 -6.75
C GLN A 97 -3.48 17.22 -6.16
N VAL A 98 -4.07 16.11 -5.74
CA VAL A 98 -5.33 16.12 -5.01
C VAL A 98 -5.07 16.66 -3.61
N SER A 99 -5.88 17.61 -3.15
CA SER A 99 -5.73 18.14 -1.80
C SER A 99 -5.91 17.02 -0.75
N PRO A 100 -5.24 17.10 0.42
CA PRO A 100 -5.44 16.10 1.48
C PRO A 100 -6.91 15.96 1.92
N ALA A 101 -7.69 17.05 1.85
CA ALA A 101 -9.12 17.03 2.17
C ALA A 101 -9.93 16.23 1.13
N ASP A 102 -9.64 16.42 -0.16
CA ASP A 102 -10.31 15.68 -1.24
C ASP A 102 -9.90 14.20 -1.28
N ASN A 103 -8.71 13.87 -0.79
CA ASN A 103 -8.21 12.49 -0.69
C ASN A 103 -8.42 11.85 0.70
N ALA A 104 -9.13 12.50 1.62
CA ALA A 104 -9.34 11.98 2.97
C ALA A 104 -10.18 10.69 2.94
N PRO A 105 -9.86 9.65 3.73
CA PRO A 105 -10.63 8.41 3.77
C PRO A 105 -12.13 8.64 4.05
N VAL A 106 -13.00 7.90 3.35
CA VAL A 106 -14.46 7.90 3.62
C VAL A 106 -14.74 6.77 4.60
N GLU A 107 -15.25 7.10 5.80
CA GLU A 107 -15.47 6.13 6.89
C GLU A 107 -14.22 5.26 7.17
N GLY A 108 -13.01 5.84 7.07
CA GLY A 108 -11.75 5.13 7.28
C GLY A 108 -11.26 4.29 6.09
N VAL A 109 -11.99 4.28 4.97
CA VAL A 109 -11.60 3.59 3.74
C VAL A 109 -10.97 4.56 2.75
N ASP A 110 -9.67 4.39 2.51
CA ASP A 110 -8.92 5.11 1.48
C ASP A 110 -9.29 4.63 0.05
N LEU A 111 -8.89 5.40 -0.97
CA LEU A 111 -9.25 5.12 -2.37
C LEU A 111 -8.72 3.77 -2.88
N ASN A 112 -7.54 3.35 -2.41
CA ASN A 112 -6.96 2.06 -2.79
C ASN A 112 -7.74 0.90 -2.16
N ARG A 113 -8.09 1.02 -0.88
CA ARG A 113 -8.91 0.02 -0.18
C ARG A 113 -10.30 -0.09 -0.79
N LEU A 114 -10.91 1.03 -1.22
CA LEU A 114 -12.15 0.98 -2.00
C LEU A 114 -11.98 0.15 -3.28
N ALA A 115 -10.93 0.41 -4.06
CA ALA A 115 -10.70 -0.31 -5.32
C ALA A 115 -10.52 -1.83 -5.09
N LEU A 116 -9.86 -2.24 -4.00
CA LEU A 116 -9.78 -3.65 -3.64
C LEU A 116 -11.14 -4.24 -3.25
N ILE A 117 -11.92 -3.53 -2.43
CA ILE A 117 -13.26 -3.97 -2.03
C ILE A 117 -14.13 -4.16 -3.29
N GLU A 118 -14.15 -3.19 -4.20
CA GLU A 118 -14.94 -3.28 -5.44
C GLU A 118 -14.45 -4.40 -6.36
N ALA A 119 -13.14 -4.62 -6.52
CA ALA A 119 -12.62 -5.76 -7.28
C ALA A 119 -13.04 -7.11 -6.67
N THR A 120 -13.03 -7.22 -5.33
CA THR A 120 -13.42 -8.45 -4.63
C THR A 120 -14.93 -8.69 -4.74
N VAL A 121 -15.73 -7.63 -4.61
CA VAL A 121 -17.18 -7.67 -4.78
C VAL A 121 -17.55 -8.04 -6.21
N ASP A 122 -16.92 -7.46 -7.23
CA ASP A 122 -17.13 -7.79 -8.64
C ASP A 122 -16.91 -9.29 -8.91
N TYR A 123 -15.84 -9.87 -8.35
CA TYR A 123 -15.58 -11.31 -8.47
C TYR A 123 -16.62 -12.16 -7.72
N ALA A 124 -17.06 -11.70 -6.54
CA ALA A 124 -18.06 -12.38 -5.74
C ALA A 124 -19.48 -12.31 -6.35
N GLN A 125 -19.80 -11.24 -7.11
CA GLN A 125 -21.11 -11.09 -7.77
C GLN A 125 -21.43 -12.27 -8.68
N ALA A 126 -20.44 -12.79 -9.41
CA ALA A 126 -20.60 -13.97 -10.28
C ALA A 126 -20.98 -15.25 -9.51
N LYS A 127 -20.73 -15.29 -8.19
CA LYS A 127 -20.99 -16.43 -7.30
C LYS A 127 -22.28 -16.26 -6.48
N GLY A 128 -22.93 -15.10 -6.59
CA GLY A 128 -24.23 -14.82 -5.99
C GLY A 128 -24.18 -14.00 -4.68
N PRO A 129 -25.36 -13.63 -4.14
CA PRO A 129 -25.47 -12.63 -3.07
C PRO A 129 -24.77 -13.00 -1.76
N GLN A 130 -24.73 -14.30 -1.41
CA GLN A 130 -24.02 -14.76 -0.21
C GLN A 130 -22.51 -14.58 -0.33
N ALA A 131 -21.94 -14.80 -1.50
CA ALA A 131 -20.51 -14.58 -1.74
C ALA A 131 -20.15 -13.10 -1.62
N VAL A 132 -21.03 -12.20 -2.10
CA VAL A 132 -20.85 -10.75 -1.93
C VAL A 132 -20.88 -10.36 -0.45
N ALA A 133 -21.84 -10.88 0.32
CA ALA A 133 -21.90 -10.62 1.76
C ALA A 133 -20.64 -11.12 2.49
N GLN A 134 -20.12 -12.30 2.13
CA GLN A 134 -18.86 -12.83 2.69
C GLN A 134 -17.65 -11.98 2.30
N ALA A 135 -17.58 -11.52 1.05
CA ALA A 135 -16.51 -10.63 0.59
C ALA A 135 -16.48 -9.34 1.40
N LEU A 136 -17.64 -8.68 1.59
CA LEU A 136 -17.74 -7.46 2.40
C LEU A 136 -17.38 -7.70 3.87
N GLN A 137 -17.84 -8.81 4.46
CA GLN A 137 -17.48 -9.19 5.82
C GLN A 137 -15.97 -9.38 5.99
N GLY A 138 -15.26 -9.89 4.97
CA GLY A 138 -13.80 -10.00 4.96
C GLY A 138 -13.08 -8.66 5.14
N PHE A 139 -13.75 -7.55 4.81
CA PHE A 139 -13.25 -6.18 5.04
C PHE A 139 -13.84 -5.51 6.28
N GLY A 140 -14.66 -6.23 7.06
CA GLY A 140 -15.37 -5.68 8.22
C GLY A 140 -16.54 -4.77 7.85
N LEU A 141 -17.11 -4.93 6.66
CA LEU A 141 -18.19 -4.09 6.14
C LEU A 141 -19.50 -4.88 5.99
N ASP A 142 -20.62 -4.20 6.21
CA ASP A 142 -21.93 -4.63 5.71
C ASP A 142 -22.27 -3.93 4.39
N GLN A 143 -23.38 -4.33 3.75
CA GLN A 143 -23.82 -3.74 2.48
C GLN A 143 -24.07 -2.23 2.60
N ALA A 144 -24.65 -1.77 3.72
CA ALA A 144 -25.02 -0.38 3.88
C ALA A 144 -23.77 0.51 4.03
N ALA A 145 -22.77 0.06 4.80
CA ALA A 145 -21.49 0.72 4.93
C ALA A 145 -20.76 0.78 3.59
N TYR A 146 -20.71 -0.34 2.87
CA TYR A 146 -20.12 -0.40 1.54
C TYR A 146 -20.74 0.62 0.58
N GLU A 147 -22.08 0.67 0.46
CA GLU A 147 -22.73 1.61 -0.46
C GLU A 147 -22.50 3.08 -0.07
N ARG A 148 -22.44 3.42 1.23
CA ARG A 148 -22.10 4.79 1.68
C ARG A 148 -20.67 5.18 1.31
N ILE A 149 -19.71 4.29 1.59
CA ILE A 149 -18.30 4.51 1.27
C ILE A 149 -18.13 4.70 -0.24
N ARG A 150 -18.73 3.79 -1.02
CA ARG A 150 -18.74 3.83 -2.47
C ARG A 150 -19.35 5.13 -2.99
N ALA A 151 -20.55 5.49 -2.54
CA ALA A 151 -21.21 6.73 -2.95
C ALA A 151 -20.35 7.97 -2.62
N GLY A 152 -19.72 8.00 -1.44
CA GLY A 152 -18.85 9.10 -1.01
C GLY A 152 -17.65 9.30 -1.95
N TRP A 153 -16.97 8.23 -2.34
CA TRP A 153 -15.85 8.31 -3.28
C TRP A 153 -16.29 8.61 -4.72
N HIS A 154 -17.36 7.96 -5.20
CA HIS A 154 -17.90 8.23 -6.54
C HIS A 154 -18.41 9.67 -6.69
N ALA A 155 -18.94 10.28 -5.63
CA ALA A 155 -19.29 11.70 -5.63
C ALA A 155 -18.07 12.62 -5.82
N ARG A 156 -16.90 12.26 -5.25
CA ARG A 156 -15.66 13.01 -5.47
C ARG A 156 -15.10 12.83 -6.87
N MET A 157 -15.26 11.62 -7.44
CA MET A 157 -14.83 11.28 -8.79
C MET A 157 -15.74 11.82 -9.89
N SER A 158 -17.00 12.16 -9.60
CA SER A 158 -17.97 12.67 -10.59
C SER A 158 -17.93 14.20 -10.81
N GLY A 159 -17.26 14.95 -9.93
CA GLY A 159 -16.72 16.27 -10.26
C GLY A 159 -17.67 17.47 -10.20
N SER A 160 -18.52 17.58 -9.17
CA SER A 160 -19.43 18.75 -9.07
C SER A 160 -18.74 20.09 -8.74
N ALA A 161 -17.46 20.12 -8.34
CA ALA A 161 -16.76 21.35 -7.93
C ALA A 161 -15.33 21.54 -8.49
N ASN A 162 -14.58 20.47 -8.80
CA ASN A 162 -13.25 20.56 -9.39
C ASN A 162 -12.99 19.38 -10.34
N ALA A 163 -13.08 19.65 -11.65
CA ALA A 163 -12.95 18.64 -12.69
C ALA A 163 -11.56 17.99 -12.74
N ILE A 164 -10.50 18.73 -12.40
CA ILE A 164 -9.12 18.20 -12.38
C ILE A 164 -8.97 17.23 -11.22
N THR A 165 -9.42 17.60 -10.01
CA THR A 165 -9.41 16.71 -8.85
C THR A 165 -10.19 15.43 -9.11
N ALA A 166 -11.39 15.56 -9.68
CA ALA A 166 -12.25 14.43 -10.02
C ALA A 166 -11.59 13.50 -11.04
N ALA A 167 -10.99 14.06 -12.10
CA ALA A 167 -10.26 13.29 -13.11
C ALA A 167 -9.02 12.59 -12.53
N THR A 168 -8.26 13.26 -11.67
CA THR A 168 -7.09 12.67 -11.00
C THR A 168 -7.50 11.53 -10.08
N LEU A 169 -8.51 11.72 -9.22
CA LEU A 169 -9.04 10.66 -8.35
C LEU A 169 -9.57 9.48 -9.16
N SER A 170 -10.33 9.74 -10.24
CA SER A 170 -10.84 8.70 -11.13
C SER A 170 -9.71 7.90 -11.77
N SER A 171 -8.67 8.57 -12.26
CA SER A 171 -7.51 7.92 -12.87
C SER A 171 -6.77 7.02 -11.87
N GLN A 172 -6.55 7.51 -10.64
CA GLN A 172 -5.92 6.72 -9.57
C GLN A 172 -6.75 5.49 -9.20
N TYR A 173 -8.05 5.70 -9.01
CA TYR A 173 -8.98 4.62 -8.72
C TYR A 173 -8.96 3.53 -9.80
N GLN A 174 -8.96 3.90 -11.08
CA GLN A 174 -8.88 2.92 -12.18
C GLN A 174 -7.55 2.14 -12.17
N ALA A 175 -6.43 2.80 -11.87
CA ALA A 175 -5.14 2.14 -11.74
C ALA A 175 -5.12 1.13 -10.59
N PHE A 176 -5.65 1.52 -9.41
CA PHE A 176 -5.78 0.62 -8.27
C PHE A 176 -6.71 -0.55 -8.57
N LEU A 177 -7.86 -0.29 -9.19
CA LEU A 177 -8.86 -1.31 -9.52
C LEU A 177 -8.28 -2.33 -10.52
N ALA A 178 -7.54 -1.87 -11.53
CA ALA A 178 -6.85 -2.75 -12.47
C ALA A 178 -5.85 -3.66 -11.75
N GLN A 179 -5.04 -3.11 -10.83
CA GLN A 179 -4.08 -3.89 -10.06
C GLN A 179 -4.77 -4.88 -9.10
N ALA A 180 -5.83 -4.44 -8.42
CA ALA A 180 -6.60 -5.27 -7.50
C ALA A 180 -7.28 -6.44 -8.23
N ARG A 181 -7.83 -6.22 -9.43
CA ARG A 181 -8.44 -7.27 -10.25
C ARG A 181 -7.45 -8.35 -10.66
N VAL A 182 -6.21 -7.98 -11.01
CA VAL A 182 -5.14 -8.95 -11.31
C VAL A 182 -4.81 -9.80 -10.07
N SER A 183 -4.88 -9.20 -8.89
CA SER A 183 -4.57 -9.88 -7.62
C SER A 183 -5.72 -10.78 -7.16
N ALA A 184 -6.96 -10.36 -7.34
CA ALA A 184 -8.16 -11.12 -6.98
C ALA A 184 -8.49 -12.28 -7.94
N ALA A 185 -7.90 -12.29 -9.14
CA ALA A 185 -8.07 -13.36 -10.13
C ALA A 185 -7.12 -14.56 -9.93
N ARG A 186 -6.20 -14.49 -8.95
CA ARG A 186 -5.29 -15.58 -8.58
C ARG A 186 -5.87 -16.40 -7.44
#